data_AF-A0A734UWS1-F1
#
_entry.id   AF-A0A734UWS1-F1
#
_cell.length_a   1.000
_cell.length_b   1.000
_cell.length_c   1.000
_cell.angle_alpha   90.00
_cell.angle_beta   90.00
_cell.angle_gamma   90.00
#
_symmetry.space_group_name_H-M   'P 1'
#
loop_
_entity.id
_entity.type
_entity.pdbx_description
1 polymer ?
#
loop_
_entity_poly.entity_id
_entity_poly.type
_entity_poly.pdbx_seq_one_letter_code
_entity_poly.pdbx_strand_id
1 'polypeptide(L)' 'MANLIYLTLNGEKQGLISAGCCSLDSIGNKAQLLHLDHIMVYELTHGLSRDQNV' A
#
# COMPACT_ATOMS: atom_id res chain seq x y z
N MET A 1 1.17 18.21 -7.33
CA MET A 1 1.76 17.51 -6.18
C MET A 1 0.90 16.27 -5.95
N ALA A 2 1.43 15.08 -6.21
CA ALA A 2 0.64 13.85 -6.06
C ALA A 2 0.61 13.47 -4.57
N ASN A 3 -0.57 13.20 -4.03
CA ASN A 3 -0.70 12.62 -2.69
C ASN A 3 -0.33 11.15 -2.78
N LEU A 4 0.92 10.81 -2.43
CA LEU A 4 1.35 9.41 -2.42
C LEU A 4 0.66 8.67 -1.27
N ILE A 5 0.09 7.52 -1.59
CA ILE A 5 -0.55 6.62 -0.63
C ILE A 5 0.40 5.45 -0.40
N TYR A 6 0.53 5.01 0.84
CA TYR A 6 1.37 3.88 1.24
C TYR A 6 0.52 2.82 1.95
N LEU A 7 0.72 1.56 1.59
CA LEU A 7 0.02 0.43 2.18
C LEU A 7 1.00 -0.51 2.87
N THR A 8 0.76 -0.77 4.16
CA THR A 8 1.36 -1.90 4.88
C THR A 8 0.43 -3.10 4.77
N LEU A 9 0.95 -4.24 4.32
CA LEU A 9 0.18 -5.48 4.22
C LEU A 9 0.84 -6.55 5.07
N ASN A 10 0.10 -7.06 6.06
CA ASN A 10 0.55 -8.16 6.92
C ASN A 10 -0.41 -9.34 6.76
N GLY A 11 0.13 -10.49 6.35
CA GLY A 11 -0.63 -11.72 6.21
C GLY A 11 -0.35 -12.67 7.37
N GLU A 12 -1.39 -13.35 7.86
CA GLU A 12 -1.27 -14.25 9.02
C GLU A 12 -0.20 -15.35 8.85
N LYS A 13 -0.02 -15.86 7.62
CA LYS A 13 1.00 -16.89 7.33
C LYS A 13 2.31 -16.33 6.77
N GLN A 14 2.27 -15.16 6.15
CA GLN A 14 3.39 -14.60 5.37
C GLN A 14 4.12 -13.48 6.10
N GLY A 15 3.61 -13.04 7.26
CA GLY A 15 4.15 -11.90 7.99
C GLY A 15 3.99 -10.62 7.19
N LEU A 16 5.02 -9.77 7.20
CA LEU A 16 5.01 -8.48 6.53
C LEU A 16 5.18 -8.66 5.00
N ILE A 17 4.06 -8.82 4.29
CA ILE A 17 4.02 -8.96 2.83
C ILE A 17 4.57 -7.71 2.14
N SER A 18 4.36 -6.53 2.72
CA SER A 18 4.86 -5.27 2.16
C SER A 18 6.37 -5.03 2.36
N ALA A 19 7.09 -5.96 3.00
CA ALA A 19 8.52 -5.82 3.26
C ALA A 19 9.31 -5.64 1.94
N GLY A 20 10.11 -4.58 1.88
CA GLY A 20 10.94 -4.25 0.72
C GLY A 20 10.20 -3.83 -0.56
N CYS A 21 8.87 -3.64 -0.55
CA CYS A 21 8.09 -3.28 -1.74
C CYS A 21 8.40 -1.87 -2.30
N CYS A 22 9.05 -1.00 -1.53
CA CYS A 22 9.49 0.33 -2.00
C CYS A 22 11.03 0.41 -2.17
N SER A 23 11.70 -0.74 -2.28
CA SER A 23 13.14 -0.84 -2.53
C SER A 23 13.50 -0.62 -4.00
N LEU A 24 14.79 -0.39 -4.26
CA LEU A 24 15.33 -0.29 -5.62
C LEU A 24 15.10 -1.60 -6.41
N ASP A 25 15.25 -2.75 -5.74
CA ASP A 25 15.05 -4.07 -6.35
C ASP A 25 13.58 -4.31 -6.75
N SER A 26 12.63 -3.65 -6.08
CA SER A 26 11.20 -3.80 -6.35
C SER A 26 10.67 -2.82 -7.41
N ILE A 27 10.92 -1.51 -7.23
CA ILE A 27 10.32 -0.46 -8.09
C ILE A 27 11.35 0.47 -8.75
N GLY A 28 12.63 0.10 -8.73
CA GLY A 28 13.71 0.83 -9.40
C GLY A 28 13.84 2.27 -8.92
N ASN A 29 14.05 3.20 -9.86
CA ASN A 29 14.30 4.62 -9.57
C ASN A 29 13.17 5.34 -8.81
N LYS A 30 12.00 4.71 -8.66
CA LYS A 30 10.88 5.23 -7.86
C LYS A 30 10.96 4.85 -6.38
N ALA A 31 11.96 4.06 -5.99
CA ALA A 31 12.18 3.62 -4.63
C ALA A 31 12.28 4.80 -3.65
N GLN A 32 11.78 4.58 -2.44
CA GLN A 32 11.84 5.57 -1.37
C GLN A 32 12.31 4.91 -0.08
N LEU A 33 13.53 5.25 0.33
CA LEU A 33 14.20 4.63 1.48
C LEU A 33 13.40 4.77 2.78
N LEU A 34 12.67 5.87 2.96
CA LEU A 34 11.85 6.11 4.16
C LEU A 34 10.55 5.28 4.17
N HIS A 35 10.19 4.65 3.05
CA HIS A 35 8.97 3.85 2.88
C HIS A 35 9.27 2.42 2.43
N LEU A 36 10.47 1.90 2.71
CA LEU A 36 10.98 0.62 2.20
C LEU A 36 9.98 -0.54 2.29
N ASP A 37 9.28 -0.64 3.42
CA ASP A 37 8.34 -1.74 3.73
C ASP A 37 6.87 -1.40 3.45
N HIS A 38 6.63 -0.44 2.56
CA HIS A 38 5.29 -0.09 2.08
C HIS A 38 5.14 -0.38 0.59
N ILE A 39 3.92 -0.72 0.20
CA ILE A 39 3.51 -0.73 -1.20
C ILE A 39 3.10 0.70 -1.58
N MET A 40 3.69 1.24 -2.65
CA MET A 40 3.30 2.54 -3.21
C MET A 40 1.99 2.41 -3.98
N VAL A 41 0.95 3.11 -3.53
CA VAL A 41 -0.39 3.09 -4.11
C VAL A 41 -0.63 4.38 -4.88
N TYR A 42 -0.96 4.26 -6.17
CA TYR A 42 -1.21 5.41 -7.05
C TYR A 42 -2.62 5.99 -6.89
N GLU A 43 -3.61 5.13 -6.65
CA GLU A 43 -5.02 5.51 -6.50
C GLU A 43 -5.72 4.50 -5.57
N LEU A 44 -6.66 4.99 -4.76
CA LEU A 44 -7.53 4.16 -3.93
C LEU A 44 -8.99 4.59 -4.16
N THR A 45 -9.81 3.66 -4.64
CA THR A 45 -11.26 3.83 -4.75
C THR A 45 -11.94 2.85 -3.79
N HIS A 46 -12.82 3.36 -2.92
CA HIS A 46 -13.52 2.56 -1.90
C HIS A 46 -14.98 3.04 -1.77
N GLY A 47 -15.91 2.10 -1.61
CA GLY A 47 -17.33 2.39 -1.42
C GLY A 47 -17.93 1.50 -0.34
N LEU A 48 -18.81 2.08 0.48
CA LEU A 48 -19.61 1.37 1.48
C LEU A 48 -21.08 1.67 1.21
N SER A 49 -21.92 0.64 1.21
CA SER A 49 -23.36 0.76 1.11
C SER A 49 -24.02 0.12 2.33
N ARG A 50 -25.18 0.65 2.72
CA ARG A 50 -26.03 0.07 3.76
C ARG A 50 -27.46 0.15 3.26
N ASP A 51 -28.19 -0.95 3.36
CA ASP A 51 -29.62 -0.97 3.12
C ASP A 51 -30.36 -0.25 4.27
N GLN A 52 -31.26 0.68 3.94
CA GLN A 52 -32.07 1.38 4.93
C GLN A 52 -33.28 0.50 5.28
N ASN A 53 -33.17 -0.30 6.34
CA ASN A 53 -34.37 -0.73 7.06
C ASN A 53 -34.74 0.37 8.07
N VAL A 54 -35.80 1.12 7.76
CA VAL A 54 -36.61 1.85 8.75
C VAL A 54 -37.59 0.91 9.43
#